data_AF-A0A2N2Y2H0-F1
#
_entry.id   AF-A0A2N2Y2H0-F1
#
_cell.length_a   1.000
_cell.length_b   1.000
_cell.length_c   1.000
_cell.angle_alpha   90.00
_cell.angle_beta   90.00
_cell.angle_gamma   90.00
#
_symmetry.space_group_name_H-M   'P 1'
#
loop_
_entity.id
_entity.type
_entity.pdbx_description
1 polymer ?
#
loop_
_entity_poly.entity_id
_entity_poly.type
_entity_poly.pdbx_seq_one_letter_code
_entity_poly.pdbx_strand_id
1 'polypeptide(L)'
;MNTYMAKRGLSAERLEPLQAYALAGIALKTGHNKLAITMLTSRLKNDGRLEVPYLDYMTGIAFLTDGDDRAESYLFNYAHGFKGRNFIKAAWQRLAWFHLLQGNLSNYRRCMASAGTYGFLDVDADKVAHRDAKSGVVPNPKLLRARLLSDGGYLDRAQSVLDAFFLDKDISSYDRLEAEYRQARILDEKGMAPQAIVAYQKVYETGRYDTRYYAANSALKLGDLFERLGRADMAALWYSRVEPLEFNEYRNSLTQKARAGYQRTKTNN
;
A
#
# COMPACT_ATOMS: atom_id res chain seq x y z
N MET A 1 1.54 -15.01 -11.41
CA MET A 1 2.04 -14.11 -12.48
C MET A 1 3.15 -14.76 -13.33
N ASN A 2 4.25 -15.26 -12.74
CA ASN A 2 5.36 -15.90 -13.50
C ASN A 2 4.92 -17.04 -14.42
N THR A 3 4.07 -17.97 -13.95
CA THR A 3 3.55 -19.07 -14.76
C THR A 3 2.69 -18.60 -15.94
N TYR A 4 2.02 -17.45 -15.80
CA TYR A 4 1.20 -16.87 -16.85
C TYR A 4 2.04 -16.18 -17.92
N MET A 5 3.11 -15.49 -17.51
CA MET A 5 4.08 -14.88 -18.44
C MET A 5 4.85 -15.95 -19.22
N ALA A 6 5.34 -16.99 -18.54
CA ALA A 6 6.04 -18.10 -19.18
C ALA A 6 5.15 -18.82 -20.22
N LYS A 7 3.88 -19.07 -19.89
CA LYS A 7 2.90 -19.67 -20.82
C LYS A 7 2.59 -18.81 -22.05
N ARG A 8 2.87 -17.50 -22.02
CA ARG A 8 2.67 -16.58 -23.14
C ARG A 8 3.97 -16.13 -23.80
N GLY A 9 5.10 -16.74 -23.45
CA GLY A 9 6.42 -16.37 -23.98
C GLY A 9 6.88 -14.96 -23.62
N LEU A 10 6.31 -14.35 -22.57
CA LEU A 10 6.70 -13.02 -22.12
C LEU A 10 7.90 -13.15 -21.15
N SER A 11 9.01 -12.49 -21.49
CA SER A 11 10.16 -12.35 -20.59
C SER A 11 9.89 -11.31 -19.51
N ALA A 12 10.43 -11.53 -18.31
CA ALA A 12 10.48 -10.50 -17.26
C ALA A 12 11.60 -9.48 -17.48
N GLU A 13 12.46 -9.70 -18.47
CA GLU A 13 13.63 -8.89 -18.76
C GLU A 13 13.55 -8.24 -20.14
N ARG A 14 14.35 -7.19 -20.33
CA ARG A 14 14.48 -6.46 -21.60
C ARG A 14 13.13 -5.96 -22.14
N LEU A 15 12.23 -5.59 -21.24
CA LEU A 15 10.94 -5.01 -21.57
C LEU A 15 11.13 -3.60 -22.13
N GLU A 16 10.34 -3.25 -23.15
CA GLU A 16 10.20 -1.86 -23.58
C GLU A 16 9.54 -1.01 -22.46
N PRO A 17 9.80 0.32 -22.37
CA PRO A 17 9.37 1.14 -21.23
C PRO A 17 7.87 1.02 -20.89
N LEU A 18 6.99 1.01 -21.89
CA LEU A 18 5.54 0.87 -21.66
C LEU A 18 5.14 -0.55 -21.24
N GLN A 19 5.87 -1.58 -21.69
CA GLN A 19 5.67 -2.95 -21.22
C GLN A 19 6.09 -3.09 -19.75
N ALA A 20 7.24 -2.52 -19.39
CA ALA A 20 7.71 -2.47 -18.01
C ALA A 20 6.70 -1.75 -17.11
N TYR A 21 6.16 -0.60 -17.56
CA TYR A 21 5.14 0.15 -16.83
C TYR A 21 3.90 -0.72 -16.54
N ALA A 22 3.35 -1.37 -17.56
CA ALA A 22 2.15 -2.17 -17.41
C ALA A 22 2.39 -3.42 -16.54
N LEU A 23 3.40 -4.22 -16.88
CA LEU A 23 3.66 -5.51 -16.23
C LEU A 23 4.17 -5.34 -14.80
N ALA A 24 5.12 -4.44 -14.57
CA ALA A 24 5.60 -4.16 -13.22
C ALA A 24 4.51 -3.50 -12.37
N GLY A 25 3.66 -2.66 -12.97
CA GLY A 25 2.52 -2.05 -12.28
C GLY A 25 1.53 -3.10 -11.77
N ILE A 26 1.25 -4.13 -12.57
CA ILE A 26 0.43 -5.28 -12.14
C ILE A 26 1.16 -6.08 -11.05
N ALA A 27 2.45 -6.36 -11.23
CA ALA A 27 3.25 -7.10 -10.25
C ALA A 27 3.27 -6.40 -8.87
N LEU A 28 3.51 -5.09 -8.84
CA LEU A 28 3.46 -4.29 -7.60
C LEU A 28 2.07 -4.32 -6.96
N LYS A 29 0.99 -4.13 -7.74
CA LYS A 29 -0.39 -4.15 -7.22
C LYS A 29 -0.82 -5.52 -6.69
N THR A 30 -0.12 -6.59 -7.05
CA THR A 30 -0.46 -7.97 -6.69
C THR A 30 0.58 -8.61 -5.75
N GLY A 31 1.43 -7.81 -5.10
CA GLY A 31 2.41 -8.31 -4.14
C GLY A 31 3.54 -9.15 -4.74
N HIS A 32 3.82 -9.03 -6.04
CA HIS A 32 4.94 -9.71 -6.70
C HIS A 32 6.16 -8.79 -6.79
N ASN A 33 6.61 -8.22 -5.67
CA ASN A 33 7.59 -7.14 -5.67
C ASN A 33 8.95 -7.53 -6.29
N LYS A 34 9.49 -8.71 -5.99
CA LYS A 34 10.75 -9.20 -6.60
C LYS A 34 10.67 -9.27 -8.13
N LEU A 35 9.53 -9.70 -8.67
CA LEU A 35 9.30 -9.73 -10.11
C LEU A 35 9.25 -8.32 -10.68
N ALA A 36 8.56 -7.39 -10.00
CA ALA A 36 8.52 -5.99 -10.39
C ALA A 36 9.93 -5.36 -10.42
N ILE A 37 10.77 -5.63 -9.40
CA ILE A 37 12.18 -5.18 -9.38
C ILE A 37 12.92 -5.69 -10.61
N THR A 38 12.76 -6.97 -10.94
CA THR A 38 13.39 -7.58 -12.13
C THR A 38 12.96 -6.84 -13.39
N MET A 39 11.65 -6.69 -13.61
CA MET A 39 11.08 -5.99 -14.78
C MET A 39 11.54 -4.54 -14.90
N LEU A 40 11.59 -3.82 -13.78
CA LEU A 40 11.91 -2.39 -13.77
C LEU A 40 13.40 -2.14 -13.97
N THR A 41 14.26 -2.97 -13.40
CA THR A 41 15.73 -2.78 -13.45
C THR A 41 16.34 -3.32 -14.74
N SER A 42 15.79 -4.39 -15.30
CA SER A 42 16.25 -5.01 -16.55
C SER A 42 15.54 -4.51 -17.82
N ARG A 43 14.65 -3.50 -17.69
CA ARG A 43 14.00 -2.86 -18.85
C ARG A 43 15.04 -2.27 -19.79
N LEU A 44 14.69 -2.20 -21.08
CA LEU A 44 15.49 -1.48 -22.06
C LEU A 44 15.45 0.03 -21.74
N LYS A 45 16.62 0.68 -21.79
CA LYS A 45 16.81 2.11 -21.57
C LYS A 45 17.66 2.70 -22.69
N ASN A 46 17.56 4.01 -22.88
CA ASN A 46 18.33 4.78 -23.87
C ASN A 46 18.03 4.35 -25.32
N ASP A 47 18.82 4.89 -26.26
CA ASP A 47 18.75 4.55 -27.69
C ASP A 47 17.40 4.91 -28.34
N GLY A 48 17.02 6.19 -28.22
CA GLY A 48 15.80 6.75 -28.82
C GLY A 48 14.48 6.29 -28.20
N ARG A 49 14.51 5.42 -27.17
CA ARG A 49 13.32 4.92 -26.49
C ARG A 49 12.61 6.00 -25.68
N LEU A 50 11.29 5.86 -25.56
CA LEU A 50 10.44 6.75 -24.78
C LEU A 50 10.90 6.83 -23.32
N GLU A 51 11.15 8.04 -22.84
CA GLU A 51 11.37 8.29 -21.42
C GLU A 51 10.05 8.26 -20.65
N VAL A 52 9.98 7.40 -19.64
CA VAL A 52 8.83 7.29 -18.75
C VAL A 52 9.32 7.51 -17.32
N PRO A 53 9.42 8.77 -16.83
CA PRO A 53 9.99 9.08 -15.51
C PRO A 53 9.29 8.34 -14.36
N TYR A 54 8.00 8.06 -14.51
CA TYR A 54 7.23 7.31 -13.51
C TYR A 54 7.77 5.89 -13.25
N LEU A 55 8.51 5.29 -14.19
CA LEU A 55 9.19 4.01 -13.95
C LEU A 55 10.26 4.10 -12.87
N ASP A 56 10.91 5.26 -12.71
CA ASP A 56 11.91 5.45 -11.66
C ASP A 56 11.25 5.58 -10.29
N TYR A 57 10.09 6.26 -10.21
CA TYR A 57 9.24 6.23 -9.02
C TYR A 57 8.83 4.80 -8.65
N MET A 58 8.30 4.03 -9.61
CA MET A 58 7.93 2.64 -9.40
C MET A 58 9.11 1.78 -8.91
N THR A 59 10.31 2.01 -9.48
CA THR A 59 11.54 1.31 -9.10
C THR A 59 11.93 1.64 -7.66
N GLY A 60 11.88 2.92 -7.27
CA GLY A 60 12.15 3.36 -5.90
C GLY A 60 11.17 2.79 -4.88
N ILE A 61 9.88 2.72 -5.22
CA ILE A 61 8.86 2.07 -4.36
C ILE A 61 9.17 0.58 -4.19
N ALA A 62 9.54 -0.11 -5.27
CA ALA A 62 9.84 -1.54 -5.24
C ALA A 62 11.05 -1.85 -4.34
N PHE A 63 12.11 -1.03 -4.44
CA PHE A 63 13.28 -1.15 -3.57
C PHE A 63 12.98 -0.81 -2.11
N LEU A 64 12.23 0.27 -1.86
CA LEU A 64 11.84 0.65 -0.50
C LEU A 64 11.07 -0.49 0.19
N THR A 65 10.19 -1.12 -0.57
CA THR A 65 9.36 -2.25 -0.15
C THR A 65 10.19 -3.48 0.20
N ASP A 66 11.25 -3.75 -0.57
CA ASP A 66 12.18 -4.85 -0.31
C ASP A 66 13.13 -4.58 0.87
N GLY A 67 13.40 -3.30 1.13
CA GLY A 67 14.39 -2.81 2.09
C GLY A 67 15.76 -2.56 1.48
N ASP A 68 15.82 -2.28 0.18
CA ASP A 68 17.05 -2.04 -0.57
C ASP A 68 17.38 -0.54 -0.62
N ASP A 69 18.63 -0.19 -0.31
CA ASP A 69 19.10 1.20 -0.21
C ASP A 69 19.08 1.97 -1.53
N ARG A 70 19.04 1.27 -2.67
CA ARG A 70 18.83 1.89 -3.98
C ARG A 70 17.51 2.67 -4.06
N ALA A 71 16.55 2.40 -3.16
CA ALA A 71 15.33 3.17 -3.05
C ALA A 71 15.58 4.69 -2.95
N GLU A 72 16.60 5.09 -2.20
CA GLU A 72 16.89 6.50 -1.93
C GLU A 72 17.11 7.29 -3.21
N SER A 73 18.03 6.83 -4.06
CA SER A 73 18.39 7.55 -5.28
C SER A 73 17.24 7.61 -6.29
N TYR A 74 16.49 6.52 -6.46
CA TYR A 74 15.32 6.49 -7.35
C TYR A 74 14.21 7.44 -6.88
N LEU A 75 13.89 7.42 -5.58
CA LEU A 75 12.85 8.26 -5.02
C LEU A 75 13.25 9.74 -5.02
N PHE A 76 14.49 10.05 -4.65
CA PHE A 76 15.02 11.41 -4.69
C PHE A 76 15.03 11.99 -6.10
N ASN A 77 15.55 11.24 -7.07
CA ASN A 77 15.63 11.68 -8.46
C ASN A 77 14.23 11.96 -9.04
N TYR A 78 13.24 11.12 -8.72
CA TYR A 78 11.87 11.38 -9.15
C TYR A 78 11.27 12.60 -8.45
N ALA A 79 11.37 12.67 -7.12
CA ALA A 79 10.76 13.73 -6.32
C ALA A 79 11.30 15.13 -6.65
N HIS A 80 12.60 15.21 -6.98
CA HIS A 80 13.29 16.46 -7.30
C HIS A 80 13.30 16.77 -8.82
N GLY A 81 13.51 15.74 -9.64
CA GLY A 81 13.76 15.88 -11.08
C GLY A 81 12.50 15.91 -11.95
N PHE A 82 11.42 15.24 -11.54
CA PHE A 82 10.23 15.12 -12.37
C PHE A 82 9.47 16.45 -12.46
N LYS A 83 9.20 16.90 -13.70
CA LYS A 83 8.50 18.17 -13.99
C LYS A 83 7.00 18.02 -14.24
N GLY A 84 6.47 16.79 -14.14
CA GLY A 84 5.03 16.56 -14.19
C GLY A 84 4.34 16.88 -12.87
N ARG A 85 3.10 16.40 -12.71
CA ARG A 85 2.24 16.81 -11.57
C ARG A 85 2.06 15.73 -10.51
N ASN A 86 2.06 14.47 -10.92
CA ASN A 86 1.64 13.36 -10.08
C ASN A 86 2.79 12.72 -9.30
N PHE A 87 2.48 12.27 -8.09
CA PHE A 87 3.33 11.49 -7.19
C PHE A 87 4.57 12.20 -6.65
N ILE A 88 4.69 13.53 -6.81
CA ILE A 88 5.83 14.28 -6.26
C ILE A 88 5.79 14.28 -4.73
N LYS A 89 4.61 14.54 -4.13
CA LYS A 89 4.46 14.53 -2.67
C LYS A 89 4.61 13.12 -2.12
N ALA A 90 4.02 12.15 -2.81
CA ALA A 90 4.15 10.73 -2.48
C ALA A 90 5.61 10.27 -2.53
N ALA A 91 6.40 10.68 -3.54
CA ALA A 91 7.81 10.35 -3.63
C ALA A 91 8.62 10.93 -2.46
N TRP A 92 8.39 12.20 -2.09
CA TRP A 92 8.98 12.80 -0.89
C TRP A 92 8.62 12.04 0.39
N GLN A 93 7.35 11.66 0.55
CA GLN A 93 6.93 10.85 1.71
C GLN A 93 7.64 9.49 1.73
N ARG A 94 7.78 8.84 0.59
CA ARG A 94 8.41 7.51 0.49
C ARG A 94 9.91 7.59 0.78
N LEU A 95 10.56 8.67 0.36
CA LEU A 95 11.93 8.98 0.75
C LEU A 95 12.03 9.27 2.25
N ALA A 96 11.04 9.94 2.84
CA ALA A 96 10.98 10.11 4.29
C ALA A 96 10.92 8.75 5.01
N TRP A 97 10.04 7.86 4.56
CA TRP A 97 9.90 6.50 5.10
C TRP A 97 11.22 5.71 5.03
N PHE A 98 11.94 5.82 3.91
CA PHE A 98 13.29 5.27 3.79
C PHE A 98 14.19 5.75 4.94
N HIS A 99 14.31 7.07 5.13
CA HIS A 99 15.17 7.62 6.18
C HIS A 99 14.72 7.25 7.59
N LEU A 100 13.42 7.18 7.86
CA LEU A 100 12.90 6.77 9.16
C LEU A 100 13.29 5.32 9.48
N LEU A 101 13.22 4.42 8.49
CA LEU A 101 13.60 3.02 8.65
C LEU A 101 15.11 2.83 8.84
N GLN A 102 15.92 3.82 8.43
CA GLN A 102 17.36 3.90 8.71
C GLN A 102 17.68 4.60 10.04
N GLY A 103 16.67 4.95 10.84
CA GLY A 103 16.85 5.67 12.11
C GLY A 103 17.16 7.17 11.95
N ASN A 104 17.10 7.71 10.73
CA ASN A 104 17.41 9.11 10.46
C ASN A 104 16.16 9.99 10.50
N LEU A 105 15.75 10.34 11.72
CA LEU A 105 14.57 11.19 11.96
C LEU A 105 14.72 12.61 11.38
N SER A 106 15.95 13.13 11.31
CA SER A 106 16.22 14.46 10.74
C SER A 106 15.86 14.49 9.25
N ASN A 107 16.36 13.53 8.47
CA ASN A 107 16.04 13.44 7.04
C ASN A 107 14.58 13.03 6.79
N TYR A 108 13.97 12.22 7.66
CA TYR A 108 12.51 11.99 7.63
C TYR A 108 11.75 13.31 7.68
N ARG A 109 12.03 14.16 8.68
CA ARG A 109 11.32 15.44 8.85
C ARG A 109 11.55 16.39 7.68
N ARG A 110 12.77 16.46 7.15
CA ARG A 110 13.08 17.26 5.95
C ARG A 110 12.28 16.80 4.73
N CYS A 111 12.23 15.48 4.49
CA CYS A 111 11.46 14.94 3.37
C CYS A 111 9.95 15.13 3.55
N MET A 112 9.41 14.98 4.77
CA MET A 112 8.00 15.28 5.04
C MET A 112 7.67 16.76 4.85
N ALA A 113 8.57 17.68 5.22
CA ALA A 113 8.42 19.10 4.91
C ALA A 113 8.35 19.34 3.38
N SER A 114 9.21 18.67 2.60
CA SER A 114 9.15 18.68 1.14
C SER A 114 7.82 18.13 0.60
N ALA A 115 7.28 17.04 1.16
CA ALA A 115 5.97 16.51 0.78
C ALA A 115 4.83 17.51 1.08
N GLY A 116 4.95 18.28 2.17
CA GLY A 116 4.05 19.37 2.50
C GLY A 116 4.08 20.50 1.46
N THR A 117 5.24 20.76 0.86
CA THR A 117 5.49 21.95 0.02
C THR A 117 5.40 21.65 -1.48
N TYR A 118 6.16 20.71 -2.01
CA TYR A 118 6.37 20.54 -3.46
C TYR A 118 5.37 19.58 -4.10
N GLY A 119 4.94 19.83 -5.34
CA GLY A 119 3.99 18.98 -6.07
C GLY A 119 2.51 19.38 -5.89
N PHE A 120 1.61 18.59 -6.47
CA PHE A 120 0.17 18.88 -6.56
C PHE A 120 -0.67 17.89 -5.75
N LEU A 121 -1.99 18.11 -5.70
CA LEU A 121 -2.95 17.27 -4.98
C LEU A 121 -3.92 16.55 -5.93
N ASP A 122 -3.45 16.24 -7.14
CA ASP A 122 -4.29 15.69 -8.21
C ASP A 122 -4.62 14.20 -7.96
N VAL A 123 -3.67 13.45 -7.38
CA VAL A 123 -3.82 12.02 -7.08
C VAL A 123 -3.90 11.76 -5.57
N ASP A 124 -4.63 10.72 -5.18
CA ASP A 124 -4.87 10.41 -3.76
C ASP A 124 -3.59 10.13 -2.98
N ALA A 125 -2.57 9.55 -3.62
CA ALA A 125 -1.27 9.33 -2.98
C ALA A 125 -0.61 10.64 -2.53
N ASP A 126 -0.70 11.70 -3.35
CA ASP A 126 -0.16 13.01 -2.99
C ASP A 126 -1.01 13.71 -1.92
N LYS A 127 -2.34 13.51 -1.94
CA LYS A 127 -3.25 14.01 -0.88
C LYS A 127 -2.94 13.38 0.47
N VAL A 128 -2.68 12.08 0.50
CA VAL A 128 -2.27 11.36 1.71
C VAL A 128 -0.90 11.88 2.19
N ALA A 129 0.09 11.95 1.30
CA ALA A 129 1.41 12.46 1.65
C ALA A 129 1.38 13.89 2.21
N HIS A 130 0.56 14.77 1.63
CA HIS A 130 0.36 16.12 2.13
C HIS A 130 -0.28 16.15 3.52
N ARG A 131 -1.32 15.34 3.74
CA ARG A 131 -1.97 15.24 5.05
C ARG A 131 -1.02 14.74 6.12
N ASP A 132 -0.26 13.69 5.83
CA ASP A 132 0.70 13.11 6.77
C ASP A 132 1.83 14.10 7.08
N ALA A 133 2.25 14.91 6.09
CA ALA A 133 3.19 16.00 6.32
C ALA A 133 2.62 17.08 7.26
N LYS A 134 1.33 17.41 7.12
CA LYS A 134 0.65 18.42 7.94
C LYS A 134 0.32 17.93 9.35
N SER A 135 0.09 16.64 9.54
CA SER A 135 -0.18 16.07 10.87
C SER A 135 1.05 16.10 11.78
N GLY A 136 2.25 16.02 11.19
CA GLY A 136 3.52 15.95 11.93
C GLY A 136 3.73 14.63 12.68
N VAL A 137 2.81 13.68 12.54
CA VAL A 137 2.89 12.37 13.20
C VAL A 137 4.00 11.55 12.55
N VAL A 138 4.90 11.03 13.37
CA VAL A 138 5.94 10.10 12.94
C VAL A 138 5.38 8.68 13.10
N PRO A 139 5.31 7.87 12.04
CA PRO A 139 4.81 6.50 12.16
C PRO A 139 5.79 5.63 12.95
N ASN A 140 5.26 4.60 13.60
CA ASN A 140 6.09 3.61 14.26
C ASN A 140 6.95 2.85 13.22
N PRO A 141 8.29 2.84 13.32
CA PRO A 141 9.15 2.20 12.31
C PRO A 141 8.89 0.70 12.12
N LYS A 142 8.51 -0.02 13.20
CA LYS A 142 8.18 -1.46 13.12
C LYS A 142 6.90 -1.67 12.31
N LEU A 143 5.86 -0.87 12.55
CA LEU A 143 4.60 -0.94 11.81
C LEU A 143 4.75 -0.50 10.35
N LEU A 144 5.55 0.54 10.10
CA LEU A 144 5.90 0.97 8.76
C LEU A 144 6.64 -0.14 7.98
N ARG A 145 7.58 -0.83 8.63
CA ARG A 145 8.26 -1.99 8.05
C ARG A 145 7.29 -3.13 7.73
N ALA A 146 6.40 -3.48 8.67
CA ALA A 146 5.39 -4.52 8.46
C ALA A 146 4.45 -4.18 7.30
N ARG A 147 4.01 -2.91 7.20
CA ARG A 147 3.20 -2.41 6.08
C ARG A 147 3.90 -2.61 4.74
N LEU A 148 5.15 -2.12 4.61
CA LEU A 148 5.90 -2.24 3.36
C LEU A 148 6.06 -3.71 2.96
N LEU A 149 6.46 -4.57 3.91
CA LEU A 149 6.62 -5.99 3.64
C LEU A 149 5.32 -6.66 3.18
N SER A 150 4.19 -6.34 3.81
CA SER A 150 2.87 -6.83 3.40
C SER A 150 2.49 -6.33 2.01
N ASP A 151 2.63 -5.02 1.74
CA ASP A 151 2.33 -4.42 0.43
C ASP A 151 3.18 -5.08 -0.69
N GLY A 152 4.40 -5.53 -0.37
CA GLY A 152 5.30 -6.24 -1.27
C GLY A 152 5.06 -7.74 -1.42
N GLY A 153 4.09 -8.31 -0.71
CA GLY A 153 3.80 -9.75 -0.68
C GLY A 153 4.80 -10.57 0.16
N TYR A 154 5.64 -9.93 0.98
CA TYR A 154 6.58 -10.60 1.88
C TYR A 154 5.90 -10.99 3.20
N LEU A 155 4.82 -11.78 3.10
CA LEU A 155 3.87 -12.00 4.20
C LEU A 155 4.50 -12.63 5.45
N ASP A 156 5.44 -13.57 5.29
CA ASP A 156 6.10 -14.20 6.44
C ASP A 156 7.05 -13.23 7.14
N ARG A 157 7.80 -12.41 6.38
CA ARG A 157 8.64 -11.36 6.96
C ARG A 157 7.80 -10.32 7.68
N ALA A 158 6.65 -9.93 7.10
CA ALA A 158 5.71 -9.00 7.72
C ALA A 158 5.15 -9.58 9.03
N GLN A 159 4.78 -10.86 9.02
CA GLN A 159 4.30 -11.58 10.20
C GLN A 159 5.32 -11.57 11.34
N SER A 160 6.58 -11.91 11.06
CA SER A 160 7.64 -11.91 12.08
C SER A 160 7.85 -10.53 12.71
N VAL A 161 7.72 -9.45 11.93
CA VAL A 161 7.80 -8.08 12.46
C VAL A 161 6.63 -7.79 13.40
N LEU A 162 5.41 -8.21 13.05
CA LEU A 162 4.24 -8.03 13.91
C LEU A 162 4.29 -8.89 15.17
N ASP A 163 4.74 -10.13 15.07
CA ASP A 163 4.88 -11.03 16.23
C ASP A 163 5.84 -10.40 17.26
N ALA A 164 6.99 -9.92 16.81
CA ALA A 164 7.94 -9.19 17.66
C ALA A 164 7.35 -7.87 18.19
N PHE A 165 6.51 -7.20 17.39
CA PHE A 165 5.82 -5.98 17.82
C PHE A 165 4.85 -6.25 18.96
N PHE A 166 4.05 -7.31 18.90
CA PHE A 166 3.04 -7.64 19.91
C PHE A 166 3.62 -8.10 21.26
N LEU A 167 4.89 -8.50 21.31
CA LEU A 167 5.60 -8.80 22.55
C LEU A 167 5.98 -7.55 23.35
N ASP A 168 5.96 -6.39 22.70
CA ASP A 168 6.21 -5.10 23.37
C ASP A 168 5.06 -4.79 24.34
N LYS A 169 5.41 -4.42 25.57
CA LYS A 169 4.42 -4.15 26.63
C LYS A 169 3.88 -2.73 26.55
N ASP A 170 4.61 -1.82 25.90
CA ASP A 170 4.32 -0.38 25.89
C ASP A 170 3.70 0.08 24.56
N ILE A 171 2.88 -0.78 23.94
CA ILE A 171 2.19 -0.48 22.68
C ILE A 171 1.02 0.47 22.95
N SER A 172 1.04 1.65 22.31
CA SER A 172 -0.11 2.56 22.33
C SER A 172 -1.35 1.92 21.71
N SER A 173 -2.55 2.33 22.14
CA SER A 173 -3.80 1.87 21.52
C SER A 173 -3.86 2.20 20.02
N TYR A 174 -3.30 3.34 19.62
CA TYR A 174 -3.21 3.78 18.23
C TYR A 174 -2.37 2.83 17.37
N ASP A 175 -1.19 2.45 17.85
CA ASP A 175 -0.29 1.52 17.16
C ASP A 175 -0.84 0.09 17.19
N ARG A 176 -1.49 -0.31 18.29
CA ARG A 176 -2.13 -1.62 18.41
C ARG A 176 -3.22 -1.82 17.36
N LEU A 177 -4.08 -0.82 17.15
CA LEU A 177 -5.13 -0.90 16.13
C LEU A 177 -4.53 -1.09 14.72
N GLU A 178 -3.46 -0.36 14.40
CA GLU A 178 -2.76 -0.53 13.14
C GLU A 178 -2.16 -1.95 13.03
N ALA A 179 -1.45 -2.42 14.05
CA ALA A 179 -0.83 -3.74 14.07
C ALA A 179 -1.87 -4.85 13.83
N GLU A 180 -3.01 -4.77 14.51
CA GLU A 180 -4.13 -5.72 14.35
C GLU A 180 -4.73 -5.67 12.94
N TYR A 181 -4.88 -4.48 12.37
CA TYR A 181 -5.29 -4.32 10.99
C TYR A 181 -4.29 -4.93 9.99
N ARG A 182 -2.99 -4.72 10.18
CA ARG A 182 -1.94 -5.34 9.34
C ARG A 182 -1.96 -6.86 9.49
N GLN A 183 -2.17 -7.38 10.69
CA GLN A 183 -2.32 -8.81 10.93
C GLN A 183 -3.50 -9.40 10.16
N ALA A 184 -4.66 -8.72 10.18
CA ALA A 184 -5.84 -9.14 9.43
C ALA A 184 -5.59 -9.17 7.90
N ARG A 185 -4.89 -8.15 7.38
CA ARG A 185 -4.44 -8.10 5.97
C ARG A 185 -3.56 -9.29 5.61
N ILE A 186 -2.57 -9.62 6.44
CA ILE A 186 -1.66 -10.75 6.19
C ILE A 186 -2.43 -12.08 6.16
N LEU A 187 -3.35 -12.30 7.10
CA LEU A 187 -4.17 -13.51 7.14
C LEU A 187 -5.03 -13.65 5.88
N ASP A 188 -5.67 -12.57 5.43
CA ASP A 188 -6.47 -12.53 4.20
C ASP A 188 -5.61 -12.84 2.96
N GLU A 189 -4.43 -12.21 2.85
CA GLU A 189 -3.52 -12.44 1.73
C GLU A 189 -2.90 -13.84 1.73
N LYS A 190 -2.77 -14.49 2.90
CA LYS A 190 -2.40 -15.91 3.04
C LYS A 190 -3.56 -16.88 2.70
N GLY A 191 -4.77 -16.38 2.43
CA GLY A 191 -5.94 -17.21 2.18
C GLY A 191 -6.54 -17.84 3.44
N MET A 192 -6.15 -17.38 4.63
CA MET A 192 -6.65 -17.86 5.92
C MET A 192 -7.99 -17.20 6.27
N ALA A 193 -9.00 -17.43 5.42
CA ALA A 193 -10.27 -16.70 5.46
C ALA A 193 -10.98 -16.73 6.82
N PRO A 194 -11.11 -17.86 7.55
CA PRO A 194 -11.75 -17.87 8.86
C PRO A 194 -11.05 -16.96 9.87
N GLN A 195 -9.72 -17.00 9.93
CA GLN A 195 -8.92 -16.18 10.82
C GLN A 195 -8.97 -14.69 10.42
N ALA A 196 -8.91 -14.41 9.11
CA ALA A 196 -9.01 -13.05 8.59
C ALA A 196 -10.35 -12.40 8.93
N ILE A 197 -11.47 -13.14 8.85
CA ILE A 197 -12.80 -12.66 9.23
C ILE A 197 -12.81 -12.21 10.69
N VAL A 198 -12.36 -13.07 11.60
CA VAL A 198 -12.31 -12.75 13.04
C VAL A 198 -11.42 -11.53 13.30
N ALA A 199 -10.25 -11.47 12.66
CA ALA A 199 -9.31 -10.37 12.83
C ALA A 199 -9.87 -9.03 12.32
N TYR A 200 -10.46 -8.99 11.13
CA TYR A 200 -11.07 -7.77 10.60
C TYR A 200 -12.29 -7.33 11.41
N GLN A 201 -13.09 -8.27 11.92
CA GLN A 201 -14.21 -7.95 12.81
C GLN A 201 -13.73 -7.25 14.07
N LYS A 202 -12.66 -7.78 14.69
CA LYS A 202 -12.03 -7.14 15.85
C LYS A 202 -11.59 -5.71 15.52
N VAL A 203 -10.86 -5.51 14.43
CA VAL A 203 -10.38 -4.18 13.99
C VAL A 203 -11.54 -3.21 13.75
N TYR A 204 -12.61 -3.67 13.12
CA TYR A 204 -13.82 -2.87 12.93
C TYR A 204 -14.40 -2.43 14.27
N GLU A 205 -14.64 -3.37 15.20
CA GLU A 205 -15.29 -3.04 16.47
C GLU A 205 -14.43 -2.11 17.34
N THR A 206 -13.12 -2.33 17.41
CA THR A 206 -12.21 -1.48 18.21
C THR A 206 -11.89 -0.16 17.55
N GLY A 207 -11.99 -0.08 16.22
CA GLY A 207 -11.54 1.08 15.43
C GLY A 207 -12.64 1.93 14.82
N ARG A 208 -13.93 1.61 14.98
CA ARG A 208 -15.04 2.28 14.28
C ARG A 208 -15.19 3.78 14.55
N TYR A 209 -14.57 4.30 15.61
CA TYR A 209 -14.54 5.73 15.93
C TYR A 209 -13.19 6.38 15.64
N ASP A 210 -12.21 5.63 15.14
CA ASP A 210 -10.92 6.14 14.71
C ASP A 210 -11.05 6.78 13.33
N THR A 211 -10.37 7.91 13.12
CA THR A 211 -10.44 8.67 11.85
C THR A 211 -9.52 8.11 10.75
N ARG A 212 -8.68 7.12 11.09
CA ARG A 212 -7.89 6.35 10.14
C ARG A 212 -8.76 5.30 9.45
N TYR A 213 -8.36 4.91 8.25
CA TYR A 213 -9.17 4.05 7.36
C TYR A 213 -9.31 2.58 7.80
N TYR A 214 -8.68 2.16 8.91
CA TYR A 214 -8.55 0.74 9.27
C TYR A 214 -9.89 0.04 9.49
N ALA A 215 -10.84 0.66 10.21
CA ALA A 215 -12.16 0.08 10.39
C ALA A 215 -12.96 0.04 9.07
N ALA A 216 -12.92 1.12 8.29
CA ALA A 216 -13.62 1.21 7.02
C ALA A 216 -13.11 0.19 6.00
N ASN A 217 -11.79 0.02 5.90
CA ASN A 217 -11.23 -0.98 5.00
C ASN A 217 -11.39 -2.41 5.54
N SER A 218 -11.44 -2.61 6.85
CA SER A 218 -11.79 -3.92 7.42
C SER A 218 -13.22 -4.33 7.07
N ALA A 219 -14.19 -3.40 7.15
CA ALA A 219 -15.55 -3.64 6.70
C ALA A 219 -15.62 -3.95 5.19
N LEU A 220 -14.90 -3.19 4.35
CA LEU A 220 -14.80 -3.49 2.92
C LEU A 220 -14.23 -4.90 2.67
N LYS A 221 -13.17 -5.28 3.40
CA LYS A 221 -12.51 -6.59 3.25
C LYS A 221 -13.36 -7.74 3.73
N LEU A 222 -14.16 -7.54 4.78
CA LEU A 222 -15.17 -8.51 5.20
C LEU A 222 -16.23 -8.70 4.12
N GLY A 223 -16.69 -7.63 3.48
CA GLY A 223 -17.56 -7.70 2.31
C GLY A 223 -16.96 -8.57 1.21
N ASP A 224 -15.72 -8.28 0.79
CA ASP A 224 -14.99 -9.04 -0.24
C ASP A 224 -14.81 -10.53 0.14
N LEU A 225 -14.56 -10.82 1.42
CA LEU A 225 -14.39 -12.19 1.93
C LEU A 225 -15.72 -12.96 1.91
N PHE A 226 -16.79 -12.38 2.43
CA PHE A 226 -18.10 -13.03 2.45
C PHE A 226 -18.65 -13.23 1.04
N GLU A 227 -18.41 -12.31 0.12
CA GLU A 227 -18.80 -12.45 -1.28
C GLU A 227 -18.07 -13.64 -1.94
N ARG A 228 -16.75 -13.75 -1.76
CA ARG A 228 -15.96 -14.91 -2.25
C ARG A 228 -16.42 -16.24 -1.67
N LEU A 229 -16.98 -16.22 -0.46
CA LEU A 229 -17.54 -17.40 0.22
C LEU A 229 -19.00 -17.70 -0.18
N GLY A 230 -19.58 -16.94 -1.13
CA GLY A 230 -20.97 -17.12 -1.58
C GLY A 230 -22.01 -16.66 -0.56
N ARG A 231 -21.62 -15.87 0.45
CA ARG A 231 -22.51 -15.37 1.51
C ARG A 231 -22.93 -13.93 1.20
N ALA A 232 -23.79 -13.77 0.19
CA ALA A 232 -24.20 -12.47 -0.34
C ALA A 232 -24.84 -11.55 0.71
N ASP A 233 -25.72 -12.07 1.58
CA ASP A 233 -26.33 -11.29 2.68
C ASP A 233 -25.29 -10.67 3.62
N MET A 234 -24.32 -11.49 4.04
CA MET A 234 -23.24 -11.04 4.91
C MET A 234 -22.33 -10.05 4.19
N ALA A 235 -22.05 -10.27 2.90
CA ALA A 235 -21.25 -9.34 2.11
C ALA A 235 -21.92 -7.96 2.01
N ALA A 236 -23.22 -7.92 1.69
CA ALA A 236 -24.01 -6.70 1.64
C ALA A 236 -24.04 -5.97 2.99
N LEU A 237 -24.21 -6.71 4.10
CA LEU A 237 -24.14 -6.15 5.45
C LEU A 237 -22.80 -5.47 5.74
N TRP A 238 -21.68 -6.09 5.37
CA TRP A 238 -20.36 -5.53 5.63
C TRP A 238 -20.01 -4.36 4.72
N TYR A 239 -20.45 -4.39 3.45
CA TYR A 239 -20.29 -3.25 2.55
C TYR A 239 -21.06 -2.02 3.04
N SER A 240 -22.29 -2.19 3.57
CA SER A 240 -23.08 -1.06 4.07
C SER A 240 -22.48 -0.38 5.31
N ARG A 241 -21.65 -1.09 6.07
CA ARG A 241 -20.95 -0.56 7.26
C ARG A 241 -19.83 0.44 6.94
N VAL A 242 -19.40 0.58 5.68
CA VAL A 242 -18.31 1.48 5.31
C VAL A 242 -18.77 2.95 5.26
N GLU A 243 -19.94 3.20 4.66
CA GLU A 243 -20.48 4.55 4.43
C GLU A 243 -20.64 5.41 5.71
N PRO A 244 -21.18 4.90 6.83
CA PRO A 244 -21.40 5.71 8.03
C PRO A 244 -20.14 5.99 8.86
N LEU A 245 -18.97 5.45 8.48
CA LEU A 245 -17.74 5.67 9.22
C LEU A 245 -17.11 7.02 8.87
N GLU A 246 -16.64 7.74 9.88
CA GLU A 246 -15.92 9.00 9.74
C GLU A 246 -14.41 8.73 9.65
N PHE A 247 -13.86 8.73 8.42
CA PHE A 247 -12.44 8.50 8.17
C PHE A 247 -11.91 9.34 7.00
N ASN A 248 -10.63 9.69 7.07
CA ASN A 248 -10.00 10.67 6.19
C ASN A 248 -9.24 10.04 5.02
N GLU A 249 -8.53 8.94 5.27
CA GLU A 249 -7.66 8.29 4.30
C GLU A 249 -8.46 7.45 3.29
N TYR A 250 -8.20 7.66 2.00
CA TYR A 250 -8.82 6.89 0.91
C TYR A 250 -10.36 6.90 0.89
N ARG A 251 -11.02 7.87 1.56
CA ARG A 251 -12.49 7.93 1.71
C ARG A 251 -13.24 7.64 0.43
N ASN A 252 -12.98 8.43 -0.61
CA ASN A 252 -13.66 8.30 -1.90
C ASN A 252 -13.46 6.91 -2.53
N SER A 253 -12.25 6.36 -2.49
CA SER A 253 -11.97 5.04 -3.08
C SER A 253 -12.64 3.92 -2.29
N LEU A 254 -12.59 3.97 -0.97
CA LEU A 254 -13.17 2.91 -0.11
C LEU A 254 -14.70 2.93 -0.15
N THR A 255 -15.33 4.11 -0.07
CA THR A 255 -16.80 4.22 -0.17
C THR A 255 -17.29 3.83 -1.56
N GLN A 256 -16.61 4.23 -2.63
CA GLN A 256 -16.97 3.82 -4.00
C GLN A 256 -16.91 2.30 -4.18
N LYS A 257 -15.84 1.65 -3.70
CA LYS A 257 -15.71 0.18 -3.75
C LYS A 257 -16.80 -0.51 -2.93
N ALA A 258 -17.08 -0.01 -1.72
CA ALA A 258 -18.11 -0.56 -0.86
C ALA A 258 -19.50 -0.45 -1.49
N ARG A 259 -19.84 0.71 -2.08
CA ARG A 259 -21.11 0.90 -2.81
C ARG A 259 -21.22 -0.05 -3.99
N ALA A 260 -20.17 -0.20 -4.79
CA ALA A 260 -20.17 -1.13 -5.92
C ALA A 260 -20.32 -2.60 -5.46
N GLY A 261 -19.68 -2.98 -4.35
CA GLY A 261 -19.85 -4.27 -3.70
C GLY A 261 -21.28 -4.49 -3.24
N TYR A 262 -21.82 -3.55 -2.47
CA TYR A 262 -23.18 -3.58 -1.93
C TYR A 262 -24.22 -3.82 -3.03
N GLN A 263 -24.17 -3.02 -4.11
CA GLN A 263 -25.11 -3.14 -5.22
C GLN A 263 -25.06 -4.53 -5.87
N ARG A 264 -23.85 -5.03 -6.18
CA ARG A 264 -23.66 -6.34 -6.80
C ARG A 264 -24.17 -7.48 -5.91
N THR A 265 -23.93 -7.42 -4.60
CA THR A 265 -24.37 -8.47 -3.67
C THR A 265 -25.87 -8.47 -3.42
N LYS A 266 -26.55 -7.32 -3.58
CA LYS A 266 -28.01 -7.23 -3.42
C LYS A 266 -28.78 -7.74 -4.62
N THR A 267 -28.23 -7.61 -5.83
CA THR A 267 -28.88 -8.07 -7.07
C THR A 267 -28.77 -9.59 -7.28
N ASN A 268 -27.82 -10.24 -6.59
CA ASN A 268 -27.58 -11.68 -6.68
C ASN A 268 -28.37 -12.51 -5.64
N ASN A 269 -29.25 -11.87 -4.86
CA ASN A 269 -30.22 -12.49 -3.96
C ASN A 269 -31.62 -12.38 -4.55
#